data_AF-A0A0H4A2W8-F1
#
_entry.id   AF-A0A0H4A2W8-F1
#
_cell.length_a   1.000
_cell.length_b   1.000
_cell.length_c   1.000
_cell.angle_alpha   90.00
_cell.angle_beta   90.00
_cell.angle_gamma   90.00
#
_symmetry.space_group_name_H-M   'P 1'
#
loop_
_entity.id
_entity.type
_entity.pdbx_description
1 polymer ?
#
loop_
_entity_poly.entity_id
_entity_poly.type
_entity_poly.pdbx_seq_one_letter_code
_entity_poly.pdbx_strand_id
1 'polypeptide(L)' 'MLGTQYNKIMKQGATAYKNGVPYSKNPHSDDESKAAWVEGWQAASFQERQCSNKTIQ' A
#
# COMPACT_ATOMS: atom_id res chain seq x y z
N MET A 1 -16.01 -14.11 -5.22
CA MET A 1 -15.86 -12.84 -4.45
C MET A 1 -14.39 -12.40 -4.46
N LEU A 2 -13.87 -11.94 -5.61
CA LEU A 2 -12.46 -11.55 -5.75
C LEU A 2 -12.17 -10.16 -5.10
N GLY A 3 -13.13 -9.23 -5.18
CA GLY A 3 -12.95 -7.86 -4.65
C GLY A 3 -12.73 -7.75 -3.13
N THR A 4 -13.17 -8.72 -2.33
CA THR A 4 -12.95 -8.69 -0.87
C THR A 4 -11.52 -9.05 -0.50
N GLN A 5 -10.87 -9.93 -1.26
CA GLN A 5 -9.49 -10.33 -1.01
C GLN A 5 -8.52 -9.25 -1.49
N TYR A 6 -8.77 -8.68 -2.67
CA TYR A 6 -8.02 -7.54 -3.20
C TYR A 6 -7.93 -6.39 -2.20
N ASN A 7 -9.08 -5.93 -1.69
CA ASN A 7 -9.15 -4.84 -0.72
C ASN A 7 -8.43 -5.15 0.61
N LYS A 8 -8.40 -6.42 1.04
CA LYS A 8 -7.63 -6.82 2.22
C LYS A 8 -6.13 -6.69 1.97
N ILE A 9 -5.67 -7.12 0.80
CA ILE A 9 -4.26 -7.08 0.42
C ILE A 9 -3.78 -5.64 0.20
N MET A 10 -4.62 -4.76 -0.37
CA MET A 10 -4.36 -3.32 -0.38
C MET A 10 -4.13 -2.76 1.02
N LYS A 11 -5.00 -3.10 1.99
CA LYS A 11 -4.81 -2.66 3.38
C LYS A 11 -3.51 -3.16 3.98
N GLN A 12 -3.11 -4.40 3.66
CA GLN A 12 -1.81 -4.94 4.08
C GLN A 12 -0.65 -4.12 3.53
N GLY A 13 -0.69 -3.75 2.25
CA GLY A 13 0.33 -2.90 1.62
C GLY A 13 0.44 -1.52 2.26
N ALA A 14 -0.71 -0.88 2.54
CA ALA A 14 -0.75 0.40 3.23
C ALA A 14 -0.16 0.32 4.65
N THR A 15 -0.45 -0.74 5.40
CA THR A 15 0.14 -0.98 6.73
C THR A 15 1.64 -1.26 6.64
N ALA A 16 2.07 -2.02 5.63
CA ALA A 16 3.48 -2.31 5.42
C ALA A 16 4.30 -1.04 5.16
N TYR A 17 3.78 -0.10 4.35
CA TYR A 17 4.39 1.22 4.18
C TYR A 17 4.59 1.94 5.51
N LYS A 18 3.52 2.05 6.31
CA LYS A 18 3.54 2.74 7.61
C LYS A 18 4.51 2.10 8.61
N ASN A 19 4.79 0.81 8.45
CA ASN A 19 5.76 0.07 9.26
C ASN A 19 7.19 0.12 8.68
N GLY A 20 7.44 0.88 7.61
CA GLY A 20 8.75 1.00 6.97
C GLY A 20 9.19 -0.24 6.17
N VAL A 21 8.27 -1.14 5.84
CA VAL A 21 8.57 -2.32 5.03
C VAL A 21 8.81 -1.88 3.58
N PRO A 22 9.98 -2.19 2.99
CA PRO A 22 10.28 -1.79 1.62
C PRO A 22 9.48 -2.61 0.62
N TYR A 23 9.25 -2.02 -0.56
CA TYR A 23 8.53 -2.63 -1.67
C TYR A 23 9.03 -4.04 -2.03
N SER A 24 10.35 -4.27 -1.96
CA SER A 24 11.01 -5.54 -2.27
C SER A 24 10.66 -6.69 -1.30
N LYS A 25 9.95 -6.41 -0.21
CA LYS A 25 9.49 -7.38 0.79
C LYS A 25 8.00 -7.69 0.67
N ASN A 26 7.38 -7.41 -0.47
CA ASN A 26 6.02 -7.86 -0.77
C ASN A 26 5.94 -9.41 -0.65
N PRO A 27 5.07 -9.95 0.22
CA PRO A 27 5.01 -11.40 0.49
C PRO A 27 4.24 -12.19 -0.57
N HIS A 28 3.55 -11.52 -1.50
CA HIS A 28 2.65 -12.16 -2.46
C HIS A 28 3.39 -12.63 -3.71
N SER A 29 3.04 -13.81 -4.20
CA SER A 29 3.67 -14.44 -5.37
C SER A 29 2.84 -14.32 -6.65
N ASP A 30 1.51 -14.28 -6.53
CA ASP A 30 0.60 -14.09 -7.67
C ASP A 30 0.48 -12.61 -8.05
N ASP A 31 0.23 -12.38 -9.34
CA ASP A 31 0.28 -11.03 -9.91
C ASP A 31 -0.83 -10.12 -9.39
N GLU A 32 -2.04 -10.65 -9.16
CA GLU A 32 -3.18 -9.88 -8.64
C GLU A 32 -2.92 -9.41 -7.21
N SER A 33 -2.46 -10.30 -6.33
CA SER A 33 -2.14 -9.96 -4.94
C SER A 33 -0.92 -9.04 -4.85
N LYS A 34 0.08 -9.23 -5.72
CA LYS A 34 1.20 -8.30 -5.83
C LYS A 34 0.71 -6.90 -6.17
N ALA A 35 -0.08 -6.77 -7.24
CA ALA A 35 -0.64 -5.49 -7.67
C ALA A 35 -1.44 -4.82 -6.54
N ALA A 36 -2.35 -5.57 -5.90
CA ALA A 36 -3.16 -5.07 -4.79
C ALA A 36 -2.30 -4.52 -3.64
N TRP A 37 -1.28 -5.27 -3.23
CA TRP A 37 -0.41 -4.86 -2.12
C TRP A 37 0.38 -3.59 -2.49
N VAL A 38 0.87 -3.55 -3.72
CA VAL A 38 1.64 -2.42 -4.27
C VAL A 38 0.80 -1.16 -4.31
N GLU A 39 -0.43 -1.24 -4.82
CA GLU A 39 -1.34 -0.10 -4.86
C GLU A 39 -1.62 0.46 -3.47
N GLY A 40 -1.85 -0.41 -2.48
CA GLY A 40 -2.03 0.00 -1.09
C GLY A 40 -0.80 0.72 -0.51
N TRP A 41 0.39 0.19 -0.77
CA TRP A 41 1.66 0.78 -0.33
C TRP A 41 1.87 2.16 -0.95
N GLN A 42 1.67 2.28 -2.27
CA GLN A 42 1.82 3.53 -3.01
C GLN A 42 0.80 4.57 -2.57
N ALA A 43 -0.47 4.19 -2.42
CA ALA A 43 -1.53 5.07 -1.95
C ALA A 43 -1.22 5.67 -0.57
N ALA A 44 -0.71 4.85 0.37
CA ALA A 44 -0.30 5.32 1.68
C ALA A 44 0.87 6.31 1.60
N SER A 45 1.89 6.01 0.78
CA SER A 45 3.03 6.91 0.57
C SER A 45 2.63 8.25 -0.07
N PHE A 46 1.69 8.21 -1.01
CA PHE A 46 1.17 9.41 -1.66
C PHE A 46 0.39 10.26 -0.66
N GLN A 47 -0.49 9.62 0.12
CA GLN A 47 -1.27 10.30 1.15
C GLN A 47 -0.37 10.97 2.20
N GLU A 48 0.69 10.30 2.65
CA GLU A 48 1.67 10.88 3.58
C GLU A 48 2.33 12.13 2.98
N ARG A 49 2.78 12.07 1.72
CA ARG A 49 3.37 13.23 1.02
C ARG A 49 2.38 14.38 0.89
N GLN A 50 1.12 14.10 0.57
CA GLN A 50 0.08 15.13 0.47
C GLN A 50 -0.25 15.77 1.83
N CYS A 51 -0.25 14.99 2.91
CA CYS A 51 -0.42 15.52 4.26
C CYS A 51 0.81 16.32 4.72
N SER A 52 2.03 15.85 4.43
CA SER A 52 3.27 16.55 4.75
C SER A 52 3.38 17.89 4.02
N ASN A 53 2.90 17.98 2.77
CA ASN A 53 2.91 19.24 2.01
C ASN A 53 1.84 20.25 2.47
N LYS A 54 0.83 19.82 3.23
CA LYS A 54 -0.20 20.71 3.79
C LYS A 54 0.23 21.42 5.07
N THR A 55 1.36 21.07 5.66
CA THR A 55 1.88 21.71 6.89
C THR A 55 2.76 22.94 6.60
N ILE A 56 3.02 23.26 5.33
CA ILE A 56 3.75 24.48 4.93
C ILE A 56 2.82 25.34 4.07
N GLN A 57 1.85 26.01 4.69
CA GLN A 57 1.17 27.19 4.14
C GLN A 57 0.87 28.17 5.25
#